data_AF-A0A953EDP1-F1
#
_entry.id   AF-A0A953EDP1-F1
#
_cell.length_a   1.000
_cell.length_b   1.000
_cell.length_c   1.000
_cell.angle_alpha   90.00
_cell.angle_beta   90.00
_cell.angle_gamma   90.00
#
_symmetry.space_group_name_H-M   'P 1'
#
loop_
_entity.id
_entity.type
_entity.pdbx_description
1 polymer ?
#
loop_
_entity_poly.entity_id
_entity_poly.type
_entity_poly.pdbx_seq_one_letter_code
_entity_poly.pdbx_strand_id
1 'polypeptide(L)'
;MVRTEFTTGRNESLDALRGFAAAMVVLCHVILFAPPGGPTFGWLLHFTPLYLLFSGRAPVIFFFVLSGYVLTLSLMRPGAPGPVGFALRRACRLLLPVTGAVLLSAALRRISFAGPLPEYSWYVQQIMWVPAPGAGDLLRQSFLIGAEGQFGLDPALWSLVHEWRISLVLPAVLLF
;
A
#
# COMPACT_ATOMS: atom_id res chain seq x y z
N MET A 1 -8.27 -30.86 23.34
CA MET A 1 -8.97 -30.68 22.07
C MET A 1 -9.52 -29.26 22.06
N VAL A 2 -8.73 -28.28 21.58
CA VAL A 2 -9.13 -26.86 21.59
C VAL A 2 -10.06 -26.65 20.39
N ARG A 3 -11.34 -26.45 20.68
CA ARG A 3 -12.36 -26.11 19.69
C ARG A 3 -12.17 -24.65 19.32
N THR A 4 -11.51 -24.39 18.19
CA THR A 4 -11.54 -23.04 17.59
C THR A 4 -12.92 -22.84 16.97
N GLU A 5 -13.85 -22.36 17.78
CA GLU A 5 -15.11 -21.81 17.28
C GLU A 5 -14.79 -20.56 16.48
N PHE A 6 -14.71 -20.69 15.15
CA PHE A 6 -14.81 -19.54 14.25
C PHE A 6 -16.23 -19.02 14.35
N THR A 7 -16.48 -18.13 15.32
CA THR A 7 -17.74 -17.42 15.43
C THR A 7 -18.00 -16.68 14.11
N THR A 8 -19.27 -16.59 13.70
CA THR A 8 -19.75 -15.84 12.53
C THR A 8 -19.65 -14.32 12.75
N GLY A 9 -18.54 -13.86 13.34
CA GLY A 9 -18.22 -12.49 13.68
C GLY A 9 -16.86 -12.07 13.11
N ARG A 10 -16.54 -10.79 13.29
CA ARG A 10 -15.26 -10.18 12.92
C ARG A 10 -14.09 -11.04 13.43
N ASN A 11 -13.14 -11.39 12.56
CA ASN A 11 -12.01 -12.23 12.94
C ASN A 11 -10.92 -11.40 13.63
N GLU A 12 -11.02 -11.29 14.95
CA GLU A 12 -10.14 -10.47 15.78
C GLU A 12 -8.66 -10.81 15.61
N SER A 13 -8.32 -12.08 15.34
CA SER A 13 -6.93 -12.49 15.11
C SER A 13 -6.35 -11.88 13.84
N LEU A 14 -7.14 -11.79 12.75
CA LEU A 14 -6.72 -11.13 11.51
C LEU A 14 -6.60 -9.62 11.70
N ASP A 15 -7.47 -9.02 12.51
CA ASP A 15 -7.40 -7.59 12.80
C ASP A 15 -6.20 -7.23 13.67
N ALA A 16 -5.86 -8.06 14.66
CA ALA A 16 -4.66 -7.90 15.47
C ALA A 16 -3.39 -7.99 14.60
N LEU A 17 -3.34 -8.97 13.69
CA LEU A 17 -2.26 -9.13 12.73
C LEU A 17 -2.12 -7.93 11.78
N ARG A 18 -3.24 -7.38 11.29
CA ARG A 18 -3.26 -6.14 10.49
C ARG A 18 -2.77 -4.95 11.31
N GLY A 19 -3.23 -4.80 12.55
CA GLY A 19 -2.81 -3.73 13.45
C GLY A 19 -1.30 -3.76 13.72
N PHE A 20 -0.75 -4.94 13.97
CA PHE A 20 0.69 -5.12 14.15
C PHE A 20 1.47 -4.74 12.89
N ALA A 21 1.03 -5.20 11.71
CA ALA A 21 1.66 -4.82 10.44
C ALA A 21 1.57 -3.31 10.19
N ALA A 22 0.44 -2.66 10.50
CA ALA A 22 0.29 -1.20 10.39
C ALA A 22 1.29 -0.46 11.27
N ALA A 23 1.48 -0.91 12.53
CA ALA A 23 2.45 -0.30 13.44
C ALA A 23 3.88 -0.40 12.87
N MET A 24 4.26 -1.54 12.30
CA MET A 24 5.56 -1.71 11.64
C MET A 24 5.74 -0.74 10.46
N VAL A 25 4.69 -0.56 9.63
CA VAL A 25 4.72 0.40 8.51
C VAL A 25 4.90 1.83 9.03
N VAL A 26 4.19 2.23 10.09
CA VAL A 26 4.34 3.56 10.69
C VAL A 26 5.76 3.77 11.22
N LEU A 27 6.31 2.80 11.95
CA LEU A 27 7.70 2.85 12.43
C LEU A 27 8.69 2.98 11.27
N CYS A 28 8.50 2.24 10.17
CA CYS A 28 9.32 2.38 8.97
C CYS A 28 9.24 3.80 8.39
N HIS A 29 8.05 4.43 8.34
CA HIS A 29 7.92 5.81 7.85
C HIS A 29 8.59 6.81 8.79
N VAL A 30 8.48 6.65 10.11
CA VAL A 30 9.18 7.51 11.07
C VAL A 30 10.69 7.46 10.84
N ILE A 31 11.26 6.28 10.60
CA ILE A 31 12.68 6.12 10.29
C ILE A 31 13.02 6.75 8.94
N LEU A 32 12.16 6.58 7.94
CA LEU A 32 12.37 7.10 6.58
C LEU A 32 12.41 8.63 6.53
N PHE A 33 11.61 9.30 7.35
CA PHE A 33 11.57 10.75 7.48
C PHE A 33 12.55 11.31 8.52
N ALA A 34 13.43 10.47 9.09
CA ALA A 34 14.47 10.97 9.98
C ALA A 34 15.52 11.79 9.21
N PRO A 35 16.20 12.75 9.87
CA PRO A 35 17.21 13.58 9.24
C PRO A 35 18.40 12.79 8.67
N PRO A 36 19.06 13.30 7.62
CA PRO A 36 20.29 12.71 7.10
C PRO A 36 21.37 12.73 8.19
N GLY A 37 21.96 11.57 8.48
CA GLY A 37 22.89 11.40 9.61
C GLY A 37 22.23 10.97 10.93
N GLY A 38 20.91 10.71 10.94
CA GLY A 38 20.23 9.99 12.02
C GLY A 38 20.85 8.62 12.31
N PRO A 39 20.47 7.94 13.40
CA PRO A 39 21.21 6.81 13.95
C PRO A 39 21.51 5.75 12.87
N THR A 40 22.80 5.43 12.73
CA THR A 40 23.37 4.37 11.87
C THR A 40 22.74 2.98 12.08
N PHE A 41 21.87 2.87 13.08
CA PHE A 41 21.02 1.73 13.40
C PHE A 41 20.28 1.16 12.18
N GLY A 42 19.77 2.00 11.27
CA GLY A 42 19.08 1.52 10.06
C GLY A 42 19.96 0.69 9.13
N TRP A 43 21.26 1.03 9.01
CA TRP A 43 22.21 0.28 8.18
C TRP A 43 22.68 -1.01 8.86
N LEU A 44 22.93 -0.95 10.17
CA LEU A 44 23.34 -2.13 10.94
C LEU A 44 22.24 -3.20 11.00
N LEU A 45 20.98 -2.77 11.11
CA LEU A 45 19.82 -3.65 11.08
C LEU A 45 19.67 -4.39 9.75
N HIS A 46 20.12 -3.82 8.63
CA HIS A 46 19.99 -4.44 7.31
C HIS A 46 20.63 -5.83 7.22
N PHE A 47 21.67 -6.08 8.03
CA PHE A 47 22.36 -7.36 8.11
C PHE A 47 21.74 -8.33 9.12
N THR A 48 20.65 -7.94 9.78
CA THR A 48 19.98 -8.74 10.80
C THR A 48 18.58 -9.16 10.34
N PRO A 49 18.06 -10.31 10.81
CA PRO A 49 16.66 -10.70 10.56
C PRO A 49 15.66 -9.67 11.07
N LEU A 50 16.07 -8.85 12.05
CA LEU A 50 15.29 -7.76 12.61
C LEU A 50 14.96 -6.68 11.56
N TYR A 51 15.69 -6.61 10.44
CA TYR A 51 15.37 -5.77 9.29
C TYR A 51 13.94 -5.95 8.81
N LEU A 52 13.39 -7.17 8.87
CA LEU A 52 12.01 -7.43 8.44
C LEU A 52 10.98 -6.61 9.21
N LEU A 53 11.28 -6.25 10.47
CA LEU A 53 10.41 -5.43 11.30
C LEU A 53 10.44 -3.94 10.94
N PHE A 54 11.53 -3.50 10.32
CA PHE A 54 11.77 -2.10 9.97
C PHE A 54 11.73 -1.85 8.46
N SER A 55 11.63 -2.90 7.63
CA SER A 55 11.42 -2.78 6.19
C SER A 55 9.96 -2.40 5.93
N GLY A 56 9.73 -1.38 5.10
CA GLY A 56 8.36 -1.02 4.70
C GLY A 56 7.68 -2.07 3.80
N ARG A 57 8.45 -2.94 3.14
CA ARG A 57 7.92 -3.89 2.15
C ARG A 57 7.27 -5.13 2.79
N ALA A 58 7.97 -5.77 3.73
CA ALA A 58 7.51 -7.02 4.32
C ALA A 58 6.13 -6.92 5.01
N PRO A 59 5.84 -5.88 5.82
CA PRO A 59 4.51 -5.70 6.42
C PRO A 59 3.43 -5.44 5.37
N VAL A 60 3.75 -4.71 4.30
CA VAL A 60 2.80 -4.44 3.19
C VAL A 60 2.47 -5.72 2.42
N ILE A 61 3.47 -6.58 2.17
CA ILE A 61 3.24 -7.90 1.57
C ILE A 61 2.32 -8.73 2.48
N PHE A 62 2.51 -8.66 3.79
CA PHE A 62 1.63 -9.33 4.74
C PHE A 62 0.17 -8.85 4.64
N PHE A 63 -0.07 -7.54 4.47
CA PHE A 63 -1.41 -7.02 4.16
C PHE A 63 -2.01 -7.63 2.89
N PHE A 64 -1.21 -7.83 1.84
CA PHE A 64 -1.70 -8.47 0.62
C PHE A 64 -2.10 -9.92 0.83
N VAL A 65 -1.31 -10.68 1.59
CA VAL A 65 -1.64 -12.08 1.94
C VAL A 65 -2.96 -12.15 2.73
N LEU A 66 -3.10 -11.33 3.77
CA LEU A 66 -4.32 -11.27 4.57
C LEU A 66 -5.54 -10.79 3.76
N SER A 67 -5.31 -9.86 2.83
CA SER A 67 -6.37 -9.36 1.95
C SER A 67 -6.80 -10.43 0.95
N GLY A 68 -5.86 -11.15 0.33
CA GLY A 68 -6.15 -12.28 -0.56
C GLY A 68 -6.92 -13.40 0.15
N TYR A 69 -6.54 -13.72 1.39
CA TYR A 69 -7.25 -14.71 2.21
C TYR A 69 -8.71 -14.33 2.43
N VAL A 70 -8.98 -13.13 2.97
CA VAL A 70 -10.36 -12.66 3.23
C VAL A 70 -11.15 -12.51 1.93
N LEU A 71 -10.49 -12.11 0.85
CA LEU A 71 -11.12 -11.93 -0.45
C LEU A 71 -11.56 -13.25 -1.07
N THR A 72 -10.72 -14.27 -0.97
CA THR A 72 -11.03 -15.63 -1.42
C THR A 72 -12.24 -16.17 -0.67
N LEU A 73 -12.25 -16.04 0.66
CA LEU A 73 -13.42 -16.42 1.47
C LEU A 73 -14.69 -15.66 1.05
N SER A 74 -14.59 -14.37 0.70
CA SER A 74 -15.73 -13.60 0.23
C SER A 74 -16.25 -14.04 -1.14
N LEU A 75 -15.38 -14.50 -2.03
CA LEU A 75 -15.74 -14.98 -3.37
C LEU A 75 -16.33 -16.39 -3.34
N MET A 76 -15.92 -17.22 -2.38
CA MET A 76 -16.45 -18.58 -2.20
C MET A 76 -17.82 -18.62 -1.49
N ARG A 77 -18.34 -17.48 -0.99
CA ARG A 77 -19.63 -17.43 -0.31
C ARG A 77 -20.80 -17.64 -1.30
N PRO A 78 -21.85 -18.36 -0.91
CA PRO A 78 -23.09 -18.44 -1.70
C PRO A 78 -23.66 -17.04 -1.97
N GLY A 79 -24.06 -16.78 -3.21
CA GLY A 79 -24.55 -15.46 -3.63
C GLY A 79 -23.45 -14.40 -3.80
N ALA A 80 -22.18 -14.81 -3.83
CA ALA A 80 -21.09 -13.92 -4.21
C ALA A 80 -21.37 -13.34 -5.60
N PRO A 81 -21.04 -12.06 -5.80
CA PRO A 81 -21.23 -11.44 -7.09
C PRO A 81 -20.33 -12.06 -8.15
N GLY A 82 -20.81 -12.14 -9.39
CA GLY A 82 -20.00 -12.57 -10.52
C GLY A 82 -18.72 -11.74 -10.69
N PRO A 83 -17.71 -12.28 -11.40
CA PRO A 83 -16.36 -11.70 -11.48
C PRO A 83 -16.34 -10.25 -11.94
N VAL A 84 -17.20 -9.90 -12.92
CA VAL A 84 -17.33 -8.53 -13.44
C VAL A 84 -17.88 -7.58 -12.37
N GLY A 85 -18.98 -7.95 -11.71
CA GLY A 85 -19.57 -7.11 -10.66
C GLY A 85 -18.62 -6.91 -9.48
N PHE A 86 -17.87 -7.96 -9.13
CA PHE A 86 -16.82 -7.89 -8.12
C PHE A 86 -15.71 -6.90 -8.50
N ALA A 87 -15.17 -7.02 -9.71
CA ALA A 87 -14.13 -6.12 -10.22
C ALA A 87 -14.60 -4.66 -10.26
N LEU A 88 -15.82 -4.40 -10.73
CA LEU A 88 -16.38 -3.05 -10.81
C LEU A 88 -16.55 -2.39 -9.43
N ARG A 89 -17.14 -3.09 -8.45
CA ARG A 89 -17.28 -2.53 -7.10
C ARG A 89 -15.93 -2.20 -6.48
N ARG A 90 -14.93 -3.04 -6.72
CA ARG A 90 -13.58 -2.79 -6.23
C ARG A 90 -12.89 -1.65 -6.97
N ALA A 91 -13.06 -1.57 -8.29
CA ALA A 91 -12.55 -0.48 -9.11
C ALA A 91 -13.06 0.87 -8.58
N CYS A 92 -14.37 1.01 -8.38
CA CYS A 92 -14.96 2.23 -7.85
C CYS A 92 -14.43 2.56 -6.45
N ARG A 93 -14.31 1.55 -5.57
CA ARG A 93 -13.81 1.74 -4.20
C ARG A 93 -12.34 2.15 -4.14
N LEU A 94 -11.51 1.73 -5.10
CA LEU A 94 -10.07 2.02 -5.11
C LEU A 94 -9.73 3.24 -5.97
N LEU A 95 -10.18 3.27 -7.23
CA LEU A 95 -9.79 4.29 -8.20
C LEU A 95 -10.35 5.67 -7.85
N LEU A 96 -11.54 5.74 -7.25
CA LEU A 96 -12.14 7.03 -6.88
C LEU A 96 -11.35 7.72 -5.76
N PRO A 97 -11.05 7.07 -4.60
CA PRO A 97 -10.16 7.66 -3.60
C PRO A 97 -8.75 7.94 -4.12
N VAL A 98 -8.18 7.04 -4.92
CA VAL A 98 -6.83 7.22 -5.50
C VAL A 98 -6.77 8.46 -6.39
N THR A 99 -7.75 8.62 -7.28
CA THR A 99 -7.81 9.79 -8.16
C THR A 99 -7.95 11.07 -7.33
N GLY A 100 -8.79 11.06 -6.29
CA GLY A 100 -8.93 12.19 -5.36
C GLY A 100 -7.61 12.53 -4.66
N ALA A 101 -6.89 11.53 -4.15
CA ALA A 101 -5.60 11.70 -3.48
C ALA A 101 -4.51 12.24 -4.44
N VAL A 102 -4.43 11.70 -5.66
CA VAL A 102 -3.48 12.14 -6.70
C VAL A 102 -3.74 13.60 -7.09
N LEU A 103 -5.00 13.96 -7.34
CA LEU A 103 -5.38 15.34 -7.69
C LEU A 103 -5.12 16.31 -6.53
N LEU A 104 -5.45 15.91 -5.31
CA LEU A 104 -5.18 16.70 -4.11
C LEU A 104 -3.68 16.89 -3.91
N SER A 105 -2.88 15.83 -4.02
CA SER A 105 -1.42 15.91 -3.90
C SER A 105 -0.81 16.80 -4.99
N ALA A 106 -1.30 16.69 -6.23
CA ALA A 106 -0.87 17.56 -7.33
C ALA A 106 -1.21 19.04 -7.09
N ALA A 107 -2.40 19.32 -6.53
CA ALA A 107 -2.81 20.68 -6.17
C ALA A 107 -1.94 21.23 -5.02
N LEU A 108 -1.73 20.45 -3.96
CA LEU A 108 -0.87 20.81 -2.84
C LEU A 108 0.55 21.11 -3.32
N ARG A 109 1.13 20.23 -4.13
CA ARG A 109 2.45 20.45 -4.73
C ARG A 109 2.52 21.77 -5.49
N ARG A 110 1.51 22.11 -6.29
CA ARG A 110 1.52 23.38 -7.05
C ARG A 110 1.52 24.62 -6.16
N ILE A 111 0.94 24.53 -4.96
CA ILE A 111 0.75 25.69 -4.07
C ILE A 111 1.90 25.80 -3.06
N SER A 112 2.44 24.67 -2.57
CA SER A 112 3.37 24.66 -1.43
C SER A 112 4.78 24.13 -1.74
N PHE A 113 5.03 23.53 -2.91
CA PHE A 113 6.34 22.97 -3.19
C PHE A 113 7.37 24.05 -3.50
N ALA A 114 8.34 24.20 -2.59
CA ALA A 114 9.47 25.12 -2.73
C ALA A 114 10.80 24.42 -3.10
N GLY A 115 10.77 23.11 -3.33
CA GLY A 115 11.94 22.27 -3.60
C GLY A 115 12.09 21.11 -2.60
N PRO A 116 13.06 20.20 -2.81
CA PRO A 116 13.38 19.15 -1.86
C PRO A 116 13.79 19.73 -0.51
N LEU A 117 13.31 19.13 0.58
CA LEU A 117 13.57 19.58 1.94
C LEU A 117 14.84 18.87 2.47
N PRO A 118 15.97 19.60 2.67
CA PRO A 118 17.26 18.98 3.02
C PRO A 118 17.26 18.28 4.39
N GLU A 119 16.29 18.62 5.24
CA GLU A 119 16.11 18.12 6.60
C GLU A 119 15.68 16.65 6.65
N TYR A 120 15.20 16.08 5.54
CA TYR A 120 14.77 14.67 5.46
C TYR A 120 15.81 13.77 4.81
N SER A 121 15.62 12.46 4.91
CA SER A 121 16.52 11.49 4.26
C SER A 121 16.64 11.70 2.74
N TRP A 122 17.79 11.33 2.18
CA TRP A 122 18.05 11.43 0.73
C TRP A 122 16.96 10.74 -0.11
N TYR A 123 16.41 9.63 0.41
CA TYR A 123 15.37 8.87 -0.27
C TYR A 123 14.09 9.70 -0.40
N VAL A 124 13.60 10.28 0.70
CA VAL A 124 12.40 11.13 0.72
C VAL A 124 12.57 12.32 -0.23
N GLN A 125 13.75 12.94 -0.23
CA GLN A 125 14.05 14.08 -1.11
C GLN A 125 13.94 13.75 -2.61
N GLN A 126 14.20 12.49 -2.99
CA GLN A 126 14.17 12.07 -4.40
C GLN A 126 12.81 11.55 -4.87
N ILE A 127 11.98 11.02 -3.95
CA ILE A 127 10.71 10.38 -4.31
C ILE A 127 9.49 11.28 -4.08
N MET A 128 9.57 12.27 -3.18
CA MET A 128 8.43 13.10 -2.82
C MET A 128 8.35 14.32 -3.74
N TRP A 129 7.31 14.36 -4.57
CA TRP A 129 6.99 15.47 -5.48
C TRP A 129 8.08 15.79 -6.53
N VAL A 130 9.02 14.85 -6.74
CA VAL A 130 10.12 14.94 -7.70
C VAL A 130 10.12 13.66 -8.57
N PRO A 131 10.26 13.77 -9.91
CA PRO A 131 10.23 15.01 -10.71
C PRO A 131 8.82 15.65 -10.75
N ALA A 132 8.71 16.84 -11.34
CA ALA A 132 7.41 17.50 -11.50
C ALA A 132 6.47 16.63 -12.36
N PRO A 133 5.25 16.31 -11.88
CA PRO A 133 4.36 15.41 -12.60
C PRO A 133 3.80 16.08 -13.86
N GLY A 134 3.88 15.38 -14.98
CA GLY A 134 3.19 15.76 -16.22
C GLY A 134 1.72 15.33 -16.19
N ALA A 135 0.94 15.79 -17.17
CA ALA A 135 -0.46 15.40 -17.32
C ALA A 135 -0.63 13.87 -17.51
N GLY A 136 0.31 13.24 -18.22
CA GLY A 136 0.36 11.79 -18.37
C GLY A 136 0.60 11.04 -17.05
N ASP A 137 1.37 11.63 -16.13
CA ASP A 137 1.64 11.04 -14.83
C ASP A 137 0.40 11.08 -13.94
N LEU A 138 -0.40 12.16 -14.00
CA LEU A 138 -1.67 12.24 -13.28
C LEU A 138 -2.62 11.12 -13.70
N LEU A 139 -2.77 10.88 -15.00
CA LEU A 139 -3.61 9.79 -15.50
C LEU A 139 -3.04 8.43 -15.07
N ARG A 140 -1.75 8.20 -15.31
CA ARG A 140 -1.10 6.94 -14.93
C ARG A 140 -1.26 6.62 -13.44
N GLN A 141 -1.00 7.59 -12.57
CA GLN A 141 -1.11 7.40 -11.13
C GLN A 141 -2.57 7.22 -10.68
N SER A 142 -3.51 7.95 -11.27
CA SER A 142 -4.95 7.80 -10.98
C SER A 142 -5.51 6.43 -11.34
N PHE A 143 -5.03 5.84 -12.45
CA PHE A 143 -5.43 4.50 -12.90
C PHE A 143 -4.54 3.38 -12.35
N LEU A 144 -3.64 3.68 -11.39
CA LEU A 144 -2.70 2.71 -10.81
C LEU A 144 -1.86 1.98 -11.88
N ILE A 145 -1.47 2.71 -12.93
CA ILE A 145 -0.62 2.24 -14.03
C ILE A 145 0.82 2.69 -13.77
N GLY A 146 1.69 1.76 -13.36
CA GLY A 146 3.10 2.04 -13.15
C GLY A 146 3.82 0.94 -12.37
N ALA A 147 5.05 1.23 -11.99
CA ALA A 147 5.87 0.43 -11.09
C ALA A 147 6.38 1.27 -9.92
N GLU A 148 7.02 0.63 -8.95
CA GLU A 148 7.64 1.30 -7.81
C GLU A 148 8.58 2.44 -8.25
N GLY A 149 8.59 3.55 -7.50
CA GLY A 149 9.37 4.73 -7.81
C GLY A 149 8.78 5.66 -8.89
N GLN A 150 7.67 5.28 -9.54
CA GLN A 150 6.99 6.11 -10.55
C GLN A 150 5.84 6.95 -9.97
N PHE A 151 5.61 6.86 -8.66
CA PHE A 151 4.50 7.51 -7.96
C PHE A 151 4.98 8.71 -7.13
N GLY A 152 5.52 9.73 -7.80
CA GLY A 152 6.08 10.90 -7.12
C GLY A 152 5.07 11.76 -6.37
N LEU A 153 3.76 11.65 -6.65
CA LEU A 153 2.73 12.39 -5.92
C LEU A 153 2.30 11.70 -4.63
N ASP A 154 2.32 10.38 -4.63
CA ASP A 154 2.06 9.56 -3.45
C ASP A 154 2.83 8.25 -3.61
N PRO A 155 4.03 8.15 -3.01
CA PRO A 155 4.84 6.96 -3.12
C PRO A 155 4.13 5.70 -2.64
N ALA A 156 3.16 5.79 -1.72
CA ALA A 156 2.46 4.62 -1.19
C ALA A 156 1.56 3.93 -2.24
N LEU A 157 1.23 4.60 -3.34
CA LEU A 157 0.40 4.05 -4.43
C LEU A 157 0.97 2.77 -5.04
N TRP A 158 2.28 2.54 -4.97
CA TRP A 158 2.89 1.30 -5.47
C TRP A 158 2.22 0.06 -4.88
N SER A 159 1.80 0.14 -3.61
CA SER A 159 1.15 -0.98 -2.91
C SER A 159 -0.26 -1.24 -3.46
N LEU A 160 -0.99 -0.18 -3.79
CA LEU A 160 -2.34 -0.28 -4.38
C LEU A 160 -2.32 -0.84 -5.80
N VAL A 161 -1.26 -0.59 -6.57
CA VAL A 161 -1.07 -1.24 -7.88
C VAL A 161 -1.06 -2.76 -7.73
N HIS A 162 -0.34 -3.27 -6.75
CA HIS A 162 -0.27 -4.71 -6.49
C HIS A 162 -1.61 -5.24 -6.01
N GLU A 163 -2.26 -4.55 -5.08
CA GLU A 163 -3.60 -4.92 -4.62
C GLU A 163 -4.61 -4.97 -5.78
N TRP A 164 -4.58 -3.97 -6.67
CA TRP A 164 -5.44 -3.89 -7.83
C TRP A 164 -5.22 -5.05 -8.80
N ARG A 165 -3.96 -5.33 -9.16
CA ARG A 165 -3.59 -6.45 -10.04
C ARG A 165 -4.02 -7.80 -9.47
N ILE A 166 -3.72 -8.07 -8.19
CA ILE A 166 -4.10 -9.32 -7.52
C ILE A 166 -5.62 -9.48 -7.51
N SER A 167 -6.36 -8.40 -7.29
CA SER A 167 -7.82 -8.44 -7.24
C SER A 167 -8.47 -8.74 -8.58
N LEU A 168 -7.84 -8.37 -9.69
CA LEU A 168 -8.31 -8.71 -11.03
C LEU A 168 -8.01 -10.18 -11.36
N VAL A 169 -6.88 -10.70 -10.91
CA VAL A 169 -6.46 -12.10 -11.16
C VAL A 169 -7.23 -13.10 -10.30
N LEU A 170 -7.56 -12.75 -9.05
CA LEU A 170 -8.13 -13.71 -8.10
C LEU A 170 -9.43 -14.40 -8.57
N PRO A 171 -10.44 -13.69 -9.12
CA PRO A 171 -11.64 -14.35 -9.63
C PRO A 171 -11.34 -15.33 -10.77
N ALA A 172 -10.36 -15.04 -11.62
CA ALA A 172 -9.97 -15.95 -12.70
C ALA A 172 -9.33 -17.22 -12.16
N VAL A 173 -8.48 -17.11 -11.12
CA VAL A 173 -7.84 -18.27 -10.47
C VAL A 173 -8.87 -19.18 -9.77
N LEU A 174 -9.96 -18.63 -9.23
CA LEU A 174 -10.99 -19.41 -8.53
C LEU A 174 -12.00 -20.09 -9.48
N LEU A 175 -11.99 -19.76 -10.77
CA LEU A 175 -12.87 -20.36 -11.77
C LEU A 175 -12.27 -21.63 -12.40
N PHE A 176 -11.03 -21.98 -12.06
CA PHE A 176 -10.33 -23.20 -12.46
C PHE A 176 -10.00 -24.05 -11.23
#